data_AF-A0A1G0AY85-F1
#
_entry.id   AF-A0A1G0AY85-F1
#
_cell.length_a   1.000
_cell.length_b   1.000
_cell.length_c   1.000
_cell.angle_alpha   90.00
_cell.angle_beta   90.00
_cell.angle_gamma   90.00
#
_symmetry.space_group_name_H-M   'P 1'
#
loop_
_entity.id
_entity.type
_entity.pdbx_description
1 polymer ?
#
loop_
_entity_poly.entity_id
_entity_poly.type
_entity_poly.pdbx_seq_one_letter_code
_entity_poly.pdbx_strand_id
1 'polypeptide(L)'
;MTSCSSTSGTVKGTVCYPAEYIPAMIVYIKNKETSKIYTLDIEENQKPFKFKKIPAGNYIAFAYTVQKDLTDAKDKSTITSGGYTHAVPCGLTVECIDHSLLIFKVQNGKTTKNIQICDWFGAIMQDGK
;
A
#
# COMPACT_ATOMS: atom_id res chain seq x y z
N MET A 1 -36.52 7.56 12.15
CA MET A 1 -35.56 7.53 11.03
C MET A 1 -34.32 6.80 11.50
N THR A 2 -34.11 5.54 11.09
CA THR A 2 -32.97 4.74 11.55
C THR A 2 -31.74 5.12 10.73
N SER A 3 -30.84 5.90 11.32
CA SER A 3 -29.53 6.20 10.74
C SER A 3 -28.73 4.90 10.59
N CYS A 4 -28.47 4.48 9.36
CA CYS A 4 -27.53 3.41 9.09
C CYS A 4 -26.11 3.94 9.40
N SER A 5 -25.64 3.78 10.65
CA SER A 5 -24.27 4.16 10.98
C SER A 5 -23.34 3.16 10.28
N SER A 6 -22.71 3.58 9.19
CA SER A 6 -21.72 2.74 8.52
C SER A 6 -20.55 2.45 9.46
N THR A 7 -20.38 1.20 9.89
CA THR A 7 -19.29 0.74 10.77
C THR A 7 -17.96 0.58 10.03
N SER A 8 -17.87 1.10 8.81
CA SER A 8 -16.72 0.97 7.93
C SER A 8 -16.59 2.16 6.99
N GLY A 9 -15.38 2.38 6.51
CA GLY A 9 -15.01 3.37 5.50
C GLY A 9 -14.56 2.74 4.18
N THR A 10 -14.10 3.60 3.29
CA THR A 10 -13.50 3.25 2.00
C THR A 10 -12.05 3.75 1.98
N VAL A 11 -11.12 2.97 1.44
CA VAL A 11 -9.74 3.39 1.22
C VAL A 11 -9.50 3.43 -0.28
N LYS A 12 -8.98 4.55 -0.79
CA LYS A 12 -8.56 4.73 -2.18
C LYS A 12 -7.10 5.16 -2.24
N GLY A 13 -6.40 4.61 -3.20
CA GLY A 13 -5.02 4.95 -3.43
C GLY A 13 -4.55 4.56 -4.82
N THR A 14 -3.26 4.71 -5.02
CA THR A 14 -2.56 4.33 -6.24
C THR A 14 -1.30 3.55 -5.89
N VAL A 15 -0.99 2.57 -6.72
CA VAL A 15 0.32 1.95 -6.75
C VAL A 15 1.17 2.67 -7.79
N CYS A 16 2.38 3.06 -7.42
CA CYS A 16 3.43 3.42 -8.38
C CYS A 16 4.31 2.19 -8.61
N TYR A 17 5.13 2.19 -9.66
CA TYR A 17 6.19 1.19 -9.83
C TYR A 17 7.34 1.87 -10.58
N PRO A 18 8.63 1.59 -10.26
CA PRO A 18 9.78 2.26 -10.86
C PRO A 18 10.12 1.71 -12.26
N ALA A 19 9.10 1.46 -13.08
CA ALA A 19 9.22 1.09 -14.49
C ALA A 19 8.05 1.68 -15.28
N GLU A 20 8.11 1.60 -16.61
CA GLU A 20 7.04 2.10 -17.48
C GLU A 20 5.75 1.27 -17.38
N TYR A 21 5.88 -0.03 -17.10
CA TYR A 21 4.77 -0.95 -16.90
C TYR A 21 4.52 -1.18 -15.41
N ILE A 22 3.28 -1.52 -15.04
CA ILE A 22 2.97 -2.01 -13.67
C ILE A 22 2.72 -3.51 -13.74
N PRO A 23 3.51 -4.33 -13.03
CA PRO A 23 3.25 -5.77 -12.96
C PRO A 23 1.96 -6.07 -12.21
N ALA A 24 1.45 -7.29 -12.35
CA ALA A 24 0.41 -7.78 -11.46
C ALA A 24 0.92 -7.81 -10.00
N MET A 25 0.12 -7.29 -9.08
CA MET A 25 0.51 -7.14 -7.67
C MET A 25 -0.64 -7.49 -6.74
N ILE A 26 -0.31 -7.70 -5.47
CA ILE A 26 -1.28 -7.76 -4.39
C ILE A 26 -1.02 -6.56 -3.48
N VAL A 27 -2.03 -5.72 -3.30
CA VAL A 27 -2.02 -4.63 -2.32
C VAL A 27 -2.56 -5.14 -1.00
N TYR A 28 -1.91 -4.74 0.08
CA TYR A 28 -2.24 -5.08 1.44
C TYR A 28 -2.51 -3.80 2.21
N ILE A 29 -3.58 -3.81 3.03
CA ILE A 29 -3.72 -2.89 4.15
C ILE A 29 -3.80 -3.70 5.43
N LYS A 30 -2.94 -3.39 6.41
CA LYS A 30 -2.86 -4.09 7.69
C LYS A 30 -3.29 -3.15 8.81
N ASN A 31 -4.25 -3.58 9.62
CA ASN A 31 -4.65 -2.85 10.82
C ASN A 31 -3.55 -2.97 11.88
N LYS A 32 -3.11 -1.86 12.46
CA LYS A 32 -1.97 -1.82 13.37
C LYS A 32 -2.28 -2.39 14.76
N GLU A 33 -3.53 -2.37 15.18
CA GLU A 33 -3.96 -2.84 16.50
C GLU A 33 -4.27 -4.34 16.51
N THR A 34 -4.94 -4.83 15.46
CA THR A 34 -5.45 -6.21 15.37
C THR A 34 -4.58 -7.11 14.48
N SER A 35 -3.62 -6.54 13.77
CA SER A 35 -2.85 -7.21 12.71
C SER A 35 -3.69 -7.80 11.58
N LYS A 36 -4.99 -7.48 11.50
CA LYS A 36 -5.88 -7.95 10.43
C LYS A 36 -5.47 -7.36 9.09
N ILE A 37 -5.32 -8.23 8.09
CA ILE A 37 -4.90 -7.89 6.74
C ILE A 37 -6.11 -7.94 5.79
N TYR A 38 -6.16 -6.98 4.87
CA TYR A 38 -7.08 -6.96 3.74
C TYR A 38 -6.26 -6.86 2.46
N THR A 39 -6.61 -7.68 1.48
CA THR A 39 -5.88 -7.76 0.21
C THR A 39 -6.75 -7.32 -0.97
N LEU A 40 -6.10 -6.84 -2.02
CA LEU A 40 -6.72 -6.55 -3.30
C LEU A 40 -5.71 -6.87 -4.41
N ASP A 41 -6.14 -7.64 -5.40
CA ASP A 41 -5.34 -7.91 -6.59
C ASP A 41 -5.36 -6.67 -7.50
N ILE A 42 -4.20 -6.40 -8.08
CA ILE A 42 -3.95 -5.34 -9.05
C ILE A 42 -3.56 -6.02 -10.34
N GLU A 43 -4.36 -5.79 -11.38
CA GLU A 43 -4.05 -6.26 -12.72
C GLU A 43 -2.85 -5.51 -13.30
N GLU A 44 -2.20 -6.08 -14.32
CA GLU A 44 -1.11 -5.40 -15.01
C GLU A 44 -1.57 -4.01 -15.51
N ASN A 45 -0.69 -3.02 -15.34
CA ASN A 45 -0.93 -1.62 -15.68
C ASN A 45 -2.06 -0.93 -14.90
N GLN A 46 -2.70 -1.60 -13.94
CA GLN A 46 -3.67 -0.99 -13.05
C GLN A 46 -2.98 -0.18 -11.95
N LYS A 47 -3.11 1.16 -12.00
CA LYS A 47 -2.63 2.06 -10.95
C LYS A 47 -3.58 2.16 -9.74
N PRO A 48 -4.88 2.46 -9.93
CA PRO A 48 -5.75 2.78 -8.81
C PRO A 48 -6.23 1.52 -8.08
N PHE A 49 -6.41 1.64 -6.77
CA PHE A 49 -7.05 0.61 -5.95
C PHE A 49 -8.14 1.21 -5.05
N LYS A 50 -9.11 0.36 -4.68
CA LYS A 50 -10.22 0.76 -3.81
C LYS A 50 -10.67 -0.39 -2.91
N PHE A 51 -10.41 -0.26 -1.61
CA PHE A 51 -11.01 -1.10 -0.59
C PHE A 51 -12.35 -0.51 -0.13
N LYS A 52 -13.36 -1.36 -0.03
CA LYS A 52 -14.68 -1.01 0.51
C LYS A 52 -14.90 -1.76 1.83
N LYS A 53 -15.73 -1.19 2.70
CA LYS A 53 -16.14 -1.82 3.97
C LYS A 53 -14.96 -2.14 4.90
N ILE A 54 -13.98 -1.24 4.99
CA ILE A 54 -12.86 -1.36 5.93
C ILE A 54 -13.26 -0.76 7.28
N PRO A 55 -13.21 -1.51 8.40
CA PRO A 55 -13.50 -0.96 9.72
C PRO A 55 -12.67 0.28 10.04
N ALA A 56 -13.20 1.15 10.91
CA ALA A 56 -12.40 2.25 11.42
C ALA A 56 -11.22 1.74 12.24
N GLY A 57 -10.07 2.39 12.09
CA GLY A 57 -8.82 1.99 12.74
C GLY A 57 -7.61 2.66 12.10
N ASN A 58 -6.42 2.31 12.58
CA ASN A 58 -5.17 2.76 12.01
C ASN A 58 -4.56 1.65 11.15
N TYR A 59 -4.07 2.01 9.99
CA TYR A 59 -3.62 1.07 8.98
C TYR A 59 -2.30 1.51 8.37
N ILE A 60 -1.55 0.52 7.88
CA ILE A 60 -0.40 0.68 6.99
C ILE A 60 -0.72 0.02 5.65
N ALA A 61 -0.13 0.51 4.56
CA ALA A 61 -0.35 0.01 3.21
C ALA A 61 0.96 -0.36 2.54
N PHE A 62 0.96 -1.51 1.88
CA PHE A 62 2.11 -2.03 1.14
C PHE A 62 1.64 -2.96 0.02
N ALA A 63 2.52 -3.31 -0.90
CA ALA A 63 2.23 -4.21 -2.00
C ALA A 63 3.38 -5.19 -2.21
N TYR A 64 3.06 -6.34 -2.79
CA TYR A 64 4.03 -7.29 -3.32
C TYR A 64 3.70 -7.62 -4.77
N THR A 65 4.73 -7.86 -5.57
CA THR A 65 4.56 -8.31 -6.95
C THR A 65 4.20 -9.79 -6.97
N VAL A 66 3.31 -10.19 -7.89
CA VAL A 66 2.88 -11.61 -7.99
C VAL A 66 4.00 -12.46 -8.60
N GLN A 67 4.76 -11.88 -9.51
CA GLN A 67 5.87 -12.52 -10.20
C GLN A 67 7.18 -11.82 -9.86
N LYS A 68 8.28 -12.54 -10.06
CA LYS A 68 9.62 -11.97 -9.92
C LYS A 68 9.87 -11.00 -11.06
N ASP A 69 10.07 -9.74 -10.72
CA ASP A 69 10.02 -8.63 -11.69
C ASP A 69 11.18 -7.64 -11.56
N LEU A 70 11.87 -7.63 -10.42
CA LEU A 70 13.18 -7.01 -10.31
C LEU A 70 14.28 -8.04 -10.46
N THR A 71 15.12 -7.82 -11.46
CA THR A 71 16.34 -8.59 -11.73
C THR A 71 17.53 -7.77 -11.24
N ASP A 72 18.31 -8.32 -10.32
CA ASP A 72 19.54 -7.68 -9.86
C ASP A 72 20.67 -7.76 -10.92
N ALA A 73 21.80 -7.12 -10.64
CA ALA A 73 22.98 -7.15 -11.50
C ALA A 73 23.60 -8.56 -11.68
N LYS A 74 23.02 -9.60 -11.06
CA LYS A 74 23.44 -11.00 -11.11
C LYS A 74 22.35 -11.90 -11.72
N ASP A 75 21.41 -11.32 -12.46
CA ASP A 75 20.28 -12.00 -13.10
C ASP A 75 19.34 -12.73 -12.12
N LYS A 76 19.32 -12.33 -10.85
CA LYS A 76 18.42 -12.92 -9.86
C LYS A 76 17.12 -12.12 -9.82
N SER A 77 16.06 -12.70 -10.38
CA SER A 77 14.72 -12.13 -10.27
C SER A 77 14.10 -12.41 -8.90
N THR A 78 13.54 -11.39 -8.25
CA THR A 78 12.90 -11.50 -6.92
C THR A 78 11.51 -10.87 -6.90
N ILE A 79 10.66 -11.35 -5.97
CA ILE A 79 9.41 -10.68 -5.64
C ILE A 79 9.76 -9.39 -4.92
N THR A 80 9.23 -8.28 -5.41
CA THR A 80 9.51 -6.95 -4.88
C THR A 80 8.37 -6.51 -3.99
N SER A 81 8.70 -5.70 -2.98
CA SER A 81 7.71 -5.01 -2.14
C SER A 81 7.79 -3.51 -2.30
N GLY A 82 6.63 -2.86 -2.19
CA GLY A 82 6.52 -1.41 -2.11
C GLY A 82 5.68 -0.98 -0.91
N GLY A 83 5.93 0.22 -0.39
CA GLY A 83 5.24 0.77 0.77
C GLY A 83 4.64 2.15 0.55
N TYR A 84 3.60 2.47 1.32
CA TYR A 84 3.24 3.86 1.63
C TYR A 84 4.02 4.29 2.87
N THR A 85 5.12 5.02 2.66
CA THR A 85 6.09 5.38 3.70
C THR A 85 6.14 6.89 3.93
N HIS A 86 6.85 7.32 4.98
CA HIS A 86 7.13 8.73 5.23
C HIS A 86 7.95 9.39 4.10
N ALA A 87 8.74 8.63 3.35
CA ALA A 87 9.50 9.11 2.20
C ALA A 87 8.61 9.49 0.99
N VAL A 88 7.42 8.88 0.85
CA VAL A 88 6.49 9.15 -0.26
C VAL A 88 6.03 10.62 -0.29
N PRO A 89 5.42 11.19 0.77
CA PRO A 89 5.05 12.60 0.78
C PRO A 89 6.25 13.56 0.79
N CYS A 90 7.44 13.08 1.18
CA CYS A 90 8.70 13.83 1.09
C CYS A 90 9.22 13.95 -0.35
N GLY A 91 8.71 13.13 -1.28
CA GLY A 91 9.05 13.17 -2.70
C GLY A 91 10.07 12.13 -3.14
N LEU A 92 10.41 11.15 -2.29
CA LEU A 92 11.34 10.05 -2.58
C LEU A 92 12.72 10.53 -3.07
N THR A 93 13.17 11.69 -2.60
CA THR A 93 14.53 12.17 -2.86
C THR A 93 15.53 11.49 -1.93
N VAL A 94 16.83 11.67 -2.18
CA VAL A 94 17.92 11.15 -1.32
C VAL A 94 17.90 11.74 0.10
N GLU A 95 17.21 12.85 0.31
CA GLU A 95 17.05 13.49 1.63
C GLU A 95 15.90 12.85 2.44
N CYS A 96 15.03 12.08 1.79
CA CYS A 96 13.90 11.41 2.40
C CYS A 96 14.32 10.10 3.07
N ILE A 97 15.00 10.19 4.21
CA ILE A 97 15.61 9.02 4.88
C ILE A 97 14.62 8.15 5.68
N ASP A 98 13.42 8.63 5.98
CA ASP A 98 12.41 7.87 6.74
C ASP A 98 11.55 7.03 5.80
N HIS A 99 11.94 5.78 5.63
CA HIS A 99 11.21 4.79 4.84
C HIS A 99 10.32 3.88 5.69
N SER A 100 9.99 4.28 6.93
CA SER A 100 9.01 3.56 7.73
C SER A 100 7.59 3.72 7.17
N LEU A 101 6.75 2.70 7.34
CA LEU A 101 5.38 2.70 6.83
C LEU A 101 4.53 3.77 7.53
N LEU A 102 3.90 4.62 6.72
CA LEU A 102 3.04 5.71 7.20
C LEU A 102 1.70 5.13 7.67
N ILE A 103 1.31 5.53 8.88
CA ILE A 103 0.02 5.16 9.46
C ILE A 103 -1.06 6.11 8.94
N PHE A 104 -2.11 5.55 8.31
CA PHE A 104 -3.29 6.31 7.92
C PHE A 104 -4.53 5.83 8.67
N LYS A 105 -5.48 6.75 8.87
CA LYS A 105 -6.72 6.49 9.60
C LYS A 105 -7.86 6.17 8.64
N VAL A 106 -8.59 5.09 8.94
CA VAL A 106 -9.89 4.80 8.33
C VAL A 106 -10.98 5.25 9.28
N GLN A 107 -11.96 6.00 8.76
CA GLN A 107 -13.09 6.49 9.53
C GLN A 107 -14.41 5.94 8.97
N ASN A 108 -15.33 5.64 9.87
CA ASN A 108 -16.69 5.21 9.56
C ASN A 108 -17.39 6.17 8.59
N GLY A 109 -17.91 5.62 7.49
CA GLY A 109 -18.67 6.37 6.47
C GLY A 109 -17.85 7.28 5.58
N LYS A 110 -16.54 7.40 5.81
CA LYS A 110 -15.67 8.28 5.04
C LYS A 110 -14.82 7.53 4.03
N THR A 111 -14.36 8.26 3.03
CA THR A 111 -13.34 7.77 2.09
C THR A 111 -12.00 8.36 2.48
N THR A 112 -11.07 7.53 2.94
CA THR A 112 -9.65 7.84 3.04
C THR A 112 -9.06 7.76 1.62
N LYS A 113 -8.38 8.83 1.18
CA LYS A 113 -7.81 8.96 -0.18
C LYS A 113 -6.29 9.18 -0.09
N ASN A 114 -5.65 9.25 -1.26
CA ASN A 114 -4.25 9.65 -1.42
C ASN A 114 -3.25 8.70 -0.73
N ILE A 115 -3.63 7.42 -0.58
CA ILE A 115 -2.68 6.38 -0.18
C ILE A 115 -1.82 6.06 -1.40
N GLN A 116 -0.51 6.23 -1.29
CA GLN A 116 0.42 6.10 -2.41
C GLN A 116 1.49 5.05 -2.09
N ILE A 117 1.37 3.86 -2.68
CA ILE A 117 2.36 2.78 -2.51
C ILE A 117 3.41 2.97 -3.60
N CYS A 118 4.45 3.74 -3.29
CA CYS A 118 5.41 4.23 -4.29
C CYS A 118 6.88 4.10 -3.86
N ASP A 119 7.13 3.74 -2.60
CA ASP A 119 8.47 3.46 -2.11
C ASP A 119 8.82 1.98 -2.32
N TRP A 120 9.49 1.67 -3.43
CA TRP A 120 9.86 0.31 -3.84
C TRP A 120 11.33 -0.05 -3.58
N PHE A 121 12.12 0.91 -3.10
CA PHE A 121 13.56 0.75 -2.90
C PHE A 121 13.99 0.88 -1.44
N GLY A 122 13.20 1.56 -0.60
CA GLY A 122 13.54 1.78 0.81
C GLY A 122 12.51 1.27 1.80
N ALA A 123 11.29 0.92 1.36
CA ALA A 123 10.20 0.60 2.27
C ALA A 123 10.56 -0.50 3.29
N ILE A 124 10.51 -0.12 4.56
CA ILE A 124 10.85 -1.02 5.66
C ILE A 124 9.60 -1.79 6.07
N MET A 125 9.51 -3.01 5.58
CA MET A 125 8.46 -3.97 5.91
C MET A 125 8.74 -4.60 7.28
N GLN A 126 8.46 -3.87 8.37
CA GLN A 126 8.79 -4.31 9.74
C GLN A 126 8.09 -5.61 10.17
N ASP A 127 7.08 -6.06 9.44
CA ASP A 127 6.43 -7.34 9.63
C ASP A 127 6.70 -8.21 8.40
N GLY A 128 7.94 -8.72 8.30
CA GLY A 128 8.28 -9.78 7.36
C GLY A 128 7.30 -10.95 7.53
N LYS A 129 6.98 -11.62 6.41
CA LYS A 129 6.11 -12.81 6.39
C LYS A 129 6.42 -13.79 7.52
#